data_AF-A0A7K5CTE3-F1
#
_entry.id   AF-A0A7K5CTE3-F1
#
_cell.length_a   1.000
_cell.length_b   1.000
_cell.length_c   1.000
_cell.angle_alpha   90.00
_cell.angle_beta   90.00
_cell.angle_gamma   90.00
#
_symmetry.space_group_name_H-M   'P 1'
#
loop_
_entity.id
_entity.type
_entity.pdbx_description
1 polymer ?
#
loop_
_entity_poly.entity_id
_entity_poly.type
_entity_poly.pdbx_seq_one_letter_code
_entity_poly.pdbx_strand_id
1 'polypeptide(L)'
;ALWMCIVLNPHCKLEQKVSWLKQLKKWNGVDVCPWEDGNYGNELPNLTNALPQGANANQENMGQCKSLEYQHLPADKFLEEGESYLMLAVEVALIGLGQQRIMPDGLYAQEKICRNEEQLISKLQEIELDDTLVKIFRKQAVFLLEGGPYSGLGEVIHRESVPMHTFAKYLFTSLLPHDAELAYKTALRAMRLLVLESTAPSGDMSRTHHIASVVPNRYPRWFTLSHIESQQCELASTMLTAAKGDVQRLETVLESIQKNIHSSSHIFKLAQDAFKIATLMDSLPDITLLKVSLELGLQ
;
A
#
# COMPACT_ATOMS: atom_id res chain seq x y z
N ALA A 1 2.83 11.11 12.71
CA ALA A 1 3.52 9.94 13.28
C ALA A 1 4.83 10.35 13.93
N LEU A 2 5.07 9.96 15.19
CA LEU A 2 6.26 10.39 15.96
C LEU A 2 7.58 10.03 15.25
N TRP A 3 7.58 8.96 14.44
CA TRP A 3 8.72 8.55 13.63
C TRP A 3 9.13 9.60 12.58
N MET A 4 8.17 10.30 11.96
CA MET A 4 8.46 11.42 11.05
C MET A 4 9.08 12.62 11.78
N CYS A 5 8.65 12.89 13.02
CA CYS A 5 9.24 13.93 13.86
C CYS A 5 10.66 13.59 14.35
N ILE A 6 10.96 12.29 14.52
CA ILE A 6 12.27 11.77 14.93
C ILE A 6 13.27 11.77 13.76
N VAL A 7 12.82 11.43 12.54
CA VAL A 7 13.68 11.26 11.36
C VAL A 7 13.95 12.58 10.63
N LEU A 8 13.02 13.55 10.64
CA LEU A 8 13.07 14.71 9.75
C LEU A 8 13.23 16.07 10.44
N ASN A 9 13.62 16.15 11.73
CA ASN A 9 13.79 17.44 12.41
C ASN A 9 15.27 17.84 12.63
N PRO A 10 15.87 18.63 11.72
CA PRO A 10 17.28 19.05 11.80
C PRO A 10 17.58 20.09 12.90
N HIS A 11 16.57 20.65 13.58
CA HIS A 11 16.75 21.63 14.67
C HIS A 11 16.34 21.11 16.05
N CYS A 12 16.33 19.78 16.22
CA CYS A 12 15.96 19.15 17.47
C CYS A 12 16.94 19.51 18.62
N LYS A 13 16.42 20.13 19.68
CA LYS A 13 17.17 20.44 20.91
C LYS A 13 17.50 19.16 21.69
N LEU A 14 18.62 19.14 22.41
CA LEU A 14 19.09 17.95 23.16
C LEU A 14 18.03 17.38 24.12
N GLU A 15 17.24 18.27 24.74
CA GLU A 15 16.14 17.91 25.64
C GLU A 15 14.98 17.17 24.94
N GLN A 16 14.69 17.53 23.69
CA GLN A 16 13.68 16.85 22.88
C GLN A 16 14.15 15.46 22.47
N LYS A 17 15.44 15.30 22.12
CA LYS A 17 16.04 13.99 21.85
C LYS A 17 15.98 13.07 23.07
N VAL A 18 16.25 13.61 24.26
CA VAL A 18 16.18 12.85 25.52
C VAL A 18 14.73 12.43 25.83
N SER A 19 13.75 13.31 25.56
CA SER A 19 12.33 13.00 25.71
C SER A 19 11.85 11.89 24.75
N TRP A 20 12.23 11.98 23.47
CA TRP A 20 11.92 10.95 22.47
C TRP A 20 12.63 9.63 22.76
N LEU A 21 13.90 9.66 23.20
CA LEU A 21 14.64 8.46 23.62
C LEU A 21 13.97 7.79 24.82
N LYS A 22 13.38 8.57 25.73
CA LYS A 22 12.62 8.05 26.88
C LYS A 22 11.29 7.42 26.44
N GLN A 23 10.60 8.01 25.46
CA GLN A 23 9.39 7.42 24.87
C GLN A 23 9.70 6.15 24.07
N LEU A 24 10.77 6.15 23.26
CA LEU A 24 11.23 4.98 22.52
C LEU A 24 11.64 3.84 23.46
N LYS A 25 12.37 4.13 24.55
CA LYS A 25 12.70 3.12 25.58
C LYS A 25 11.48 2.59 26.31
N LYS A 26 10.43 3.41 26.49
CA LYS A 26 9.14 2.98 27.04
C LYS A 26 8.38 2.07 26.05
N TRP A 27 8.42 2.37 24.76
CA TRP A 27 7.79 1.57 23.71
C TRP A 27 8.51 0.24 23.46
N ASN A 28 9.84 0.24 23.55
CA ASN A 28 10.66 -0.96 23.46
C ASN A 28 10.44 -1.94 24.64
N GLY A 29 9.78 -1.49 25.71
CA GLY A 29 9.41 -2.33 26.86
C GLY A 29 7.95 -2.78 26.87
N VAL A 30 7.19 -2.56 25.79
CA VAL A 30 5.78 -2.94 25.67
C VAL A 30 5.64 -3.96 24.54
N ASP A 31 5.11 -5.15 24.84
CA ASP A 31 5.03 -6.29 23.90
C ASP A 31 3.96 -6.14 22.79
N VAL A 32 3.34 -4.95 22.67
CA VAL A 32 2.34 -4.62 21.65
C VAL A 32 2.65 -3.23 21.11
N CYS A 33 2.69 -3.10 19.78
CA CYS A 33 2.87 -1.81 19.10
C CYS A 33 1.76 -0.84 19.58
N PRO A 34 2.08 0.26 20.29
CA PRO A 34 1.05 1.12 20.86
C PRO A 34 0.21 1.73 19.74
N TRP A 35 -1.11 1.71 19.92
CA TRP A 35 -2.01 2.44 19.04
C TRP A 35 -1.70 3.94 19.14
N GLU A 36 -1.46 4.59 18.01
CA GLU A 36 -1.35 6.05 17.94
C GLU A 36 -2.71 6.67 18.22
N ASP A 37 -2.93 7.07 19.47
CA ASP A 37 -3.85 8.13 19.91
C ASP A 37 -3.19 8.73 21.18
N GLY A 38 -3.15 10.02 21.46
CA GLY A 38 -3.91 11.18 21.05
C GLY A 38 -3.89 12.13 22.26
N ASN A 39 -3.99 13.44 22.02
CA ASN A 39 -4.24 14.47 23.03
C ASN A 39 -3.06 14.88 23.96
N TYR A 40 -2.55 16.09 23.73
CA TYR A 40 -1.85 16.89 24.74
C TYR A 40 -2.84 17.25 25.86
N GLY A 41 -3.06 16.33 26.79
CA GLY A 41 -3.73 16.62 28.05
C GLY A 41 -2.73 16.40 29.17
N ASN A 42 -2.10 17.48 29.63
CA ASN A 42 -1.69 17.69 31.03
C ASN A 42 -0.90 18.99 31.16
N GLU A 43 -1.59 20.12 31.26
CA GLU A 43 -1.31 21.07 32.33
C GLU A 43 -2.65 21.60 32.86
N LEU A 44 -3.19 20.85 33.83
CA LEU A 44 -4.04 21.40 34.88
C LEU A 44 -3.18 21.36 36.15
N PRO A 45 -2.66 22.49 36.65
CA PRO A 45 -2.58 22.66 38.08
C PRO A 45 -4.00 22.99 38.60
N ASN A 46 -4.37 22.34 39.69
CA ASN A 46 -5.61 22.60 40.42
C ASN A 46 -5.89 24.09 40.59
N LEU A 47 -7.07 24.55 40.18
CA LEU A 47 -7.75 25.67 40.82
C LEU A 47 -9.26 25.52 40.68
N THR A 48 -9.85 25.06 41.77
CA THR A 48 -11.23 25.32 42.15
C THR A 48 -11.48 26.83 42.08
N ASN A 49 -12.47 27.26 41.28
CA ASN A 49 -13.43 28.35 41.53
C ASN A 49 -13.80 29.16 40.27
N ALA A 50 -15.12 29.33 40.12
CA ALA A 50 -15.85 30.45 39.51
C ALA A 50 -15.89 30.63 37.97
N LEU A 51 -17.10 30.39 37.42
CA LEU A 51 -17.75 31.14 36.32
C LEU A 51 -17.89 32.65 36.68
N PRO A 52 -18.32 33.59 35.79
CA PRO A 52 -18.75 33.47 34.36
C PRO A 52 -18.28 34.61 33.40
N GLN A 53 -18.79 34.58 32.16
CA GLN A 53 -19.10 35.69 31.19
C GLN A 53 -18.13 36.06 30.05
N GLY A 54 -18.67 36.15 28.82
CA GLY A 54 -18.40 37.27 27.90
C GLY A 54 -17.86 36.99 26.48
N ALA A 55 -18.79 36.91 25.51
CA ALA A 55 -18.81 37.47 24.14
C ALA A 55 -17.56 37.68 23.22
N ASN A 56 -17.78 37.33 21.94
CA ASN A 56 -17.27 37.89 20.67
C ASN A 56 -15.79 37.75 20.26
N ALA A 57 -15.52 37.14 19.10
CA ALA A 57 -15.13 37.84 17.86
C ALA A 57 -14.48 36.93 16.79
N ASN A 58 -15.03 37.03 15.57
CA ASN A 58 -14.37 37.08 14.26
C ASN A 58 -13.84 35.81 13.55
N GLN A 59 -14.63 35.42 12.55
CA GLN A 59 -14.16 34.93 11.24
C GLN A 59 -13.03 35.80 10.68
N GLU A 60 -12.02 35.19 10.06
CA GLU A 60 -11.65 35.47 8.66
C GLU A 60 -10.52 34.58 8.13
N ASN A 61 -10.70 34.22 6.86
CA ASN A 61 -9.69 34.01 5.81
C ASN A 61 -9.18 32.59 5.46
N MET A 62 -9.87 32.01 4.47
CA MET A 62 -9.39 30.96 3.57
C MET A 62 -8.31 31.53 2.62
N GLY A 63 -7.05 31.13 2.82
CA GLY A 63 -5.94 31.43 1.91
C GLY A 63 -5.55 30.22 1.06
N GLN A 64 -5.69 30.36 -0.25
CA GLN A 64 -5.32 29.40 -1.30
C GLN A 64 -3.90 28.83 -1.12
N CYS A 65 -3.77 27.51 -1.07
CA CYS A 65 -2.48 26.82 -1.03
C CYS A 65 -1.93 26.69 -2.45
N LYS A 66 -0.91 27.48 -2.80
CA LYS A 66 -0.15 27.33 -4.05
C LYS A 66 0.72 26.07 -3.96
N SER A 67 0.81 25.33 -5.06
CA SER A 67 1.67 24.15 -5.22
C SER A 67 3.09 24.46 -4.73
N LEU A 68 3.59 23.66 -3.79
CA LEU A 68 4.97 23.76 -3.28
C LEU A 68 5.85 22.84 -4.12
N GLU A 69 6.71 23.43 -4.94
CA GLU A 69 7.78 22.71 -5.65
C GLU A 69 8.75 22.11 -4.61
N TYR A 70 8.91 20.78 -4.61
CA TYR A 70 9.86 20.11 -3.73
C TYR A 70 11.28 20.29 -4.28
N GLN A 71 12.15 20.99 -3.54
CA GLN A 71 13.52 21.26 -3.95
C GLN A 71 14.52 20.48 -3.08
N HIS A 72 15.51 19.83 -3.71
CA HIS A 72 16.58 19.14 -2.99
C HIS A 72 17.49 20.14 -2.26
N LEU A 73 17.58 20.03 -0.94
CA LEU A 73 18.55 20.78 -0.13
C LEU A 73 19.81 19.92 0.11
N PRO A 74 21.02 20.42 -0.19
CA PRO A 74 22.26 19.71 0.10
C PRO A 74 22.48 19.59 1.61
N ALA A 75 22.81 18.39 2.08
CA ALA A 75 22.91 18.06 3.50
C ALA A 75 24.35 17.64 3.87
N ASP A 76 25.28 18.57 3.77
CA ASP A 76 26.74 18.35 3.85
C ASP A 76 27.31 17.80 5.19
N LYS A 77 26.49 17.37 6.15
CA LYS A 77 27.01 16.91 7.47
C LYS A 77 26.39 15.64 8.06
N PHE A 78 25.31 15.10 7.47
CA PHE A 78 24.61 13.93 8.03
C PHE A 78 24.24 12.87 7.00
N LEU A 79 24.34 13.17 5.71
CA LEU A 79 23.97 12.28 4.62
C LEU A 79 25.22 11.72 3.95
N GLU A 80 25.16 10.47 3.49
CA GLU A 80 26.22 9.92 2.64
C GLU A 80 26.30 10.73 1.34
N GLU A 81 27.46 10.71 0.69
CA GLU A 81 27.74 11.54 -0.49
C GLU A 81 26.73 11.25 -1.61
N GLY A 82 25.79 12.18 -1.84
CA GLY A 82 24.74 12.04 -2.86
C GLY A 82 23.33 11.73 -2.34
N GLU A 83 23.11 11.56 -1.03
CA GLU A 83 21.78 11.41 -0.45
C GLU A 83 21.09 12.76 -0.20
N SER A 84 19.75 12.79 -0.28
CA SER A 84 18.94 13.99 -0.02
C SER A 84 17.77 13.65 0.89
N TYR A 85 17.25 14.65 1.63
CA TYR A 85 16.09 14.43 2.49
C TYR A 85 14.86 13.93 1.73
N LEU A 86 14.69 14.35 0.47
CA LEU A 86 13.62 13.85 -0.39
C LEU A 86 13.80 12.35 -0.69
N MET A 87 15.01 11.94 -1.07
CA MET A 87 15.35 10.54 -1.31
C MET A 87 15.06 9.66 -0.09
N LEU A 88 15.50 10.08 1.09
CA LEU A 88 15.24 9.36 2.34
C LEU A 88 13.74 9.31 2.66
N ALA A 89 13.03 10.43 2.49
CA ALA A 89 11.59 10.48 2.76
C ALA A 89 10.82 9.53 1.83
N VAL A 90 11.16 9.51 0.55
CA VAL A 90 10.58 8.58 -0.43
C VAL A 90 10.94 7.14 -0.09
N GLU A 91 12.21 6.84 0.19
CA GLU A 91 12.65 5.49 0.52
C GLU A 91 11.92 4.95 1.77
N VAL A 92 11.80 5.75 2.83
CA VAL A 92 11.08 5.34 4.03
C VAL A 92 9.58 5.20 3.77
N ALA A 93 8.98 6.05 2.93
CA ALA A 93 7.59 5.89 2.54
C ALA A 93 7.35 4.57 1.78
N LEU A 94 8.24 4.21 0.84
CA LEU A 94 8.18 2.94 0.10
C LEU A 94 8.34 1.73 1.04
N ILE A 95 9.29 1.78 1.98
CA ILE A 95 9.46 0.73 3.00
C ILE A 95 8.19 0.61 3.86
N GLY A 96 7.63 1.73 4.31
CA GLY A 96 6.44 1.76 5.14
C GLY A 96 5.20 1.21 4.43
N LEU A 97 5.02 1.53 3.15
CA LEU A 97 3.94 1.01 2.31
C LEU A 97 4.12 -0.47 1.96
N GLY A 98 5.36 -0.92 1.74
CA GLY A 98 5.69 -2.29 1.36
C GLY A 98 5.87 -3.27 2.52
N GLN A 99 5.68 -2.83 3.76
CA GLN A 99 5.78 -3.68 4.94
C GLN A 99 4.58 -4.62 5.06
N GLN A 100 4.86 -5.91 5.32
CA GLN A 100 3.83 -6.90 5.62
C GLN A 100 3.07 -6.54 6.90
N ARG A 101 1.74 -6.52 6.83
CA ARG A 101 0.86 -6.27 7.99
C ARG A 101 -0.31 -7.24 8.01
N ILE A 102 -0.73 -7.64 9.21
CA ILE A 102 -1.98 -8.38 9.41
C ILE A 102 -3.14 -7.36 9.29
N MET A 103 -4.22 -7.75 8.63
CA MET A 103 -5.43 -6.94 8.57
C MET A 103 -5.96 -6.70 9.99
N PRO A 104 -6.16 -5.45 10.42
CA PRO A 104 -6.66 -5.16 11.76
C PRO A 104 -8.13 -5.56 11.91
N ASP A 105 -8.53 -5.77 13.16
CA ASP A 105 -9.92 -6.04 13.51
C ASP A 105 -10.76 -4.76 13.47
N GLY A 106 -11.97 -4.89 12.91
CA GLY A 106 -12.98 -3.85 12.89
C GLY A 106 -12.96 -2.97 11.64
N LEU A 107 -14.16 -2.64 11.15
CA LEU A 107 -14.38 -1.86 9.93
C LEU A 107 -13.57 -0.56 9.90
N TYR A 108 -13.63 0.22 10.99
CA TYR A 108 -12.95 1.52 11.06
C TYR A 108 -11.42 1.39 10.90
N ALA A 109 -10.81 0.39 11.54
CA ALA A 109 -9.37 0.18 11.45
C ALA A 109 -8.95 -0.25 10.04
N GLN A 110 -9.75 -1.11 9.39
CA GLN A 110 -9.53 -1.55 8.01
C GLN A 110 -9.64 -0.36 7.04
N GLU A 111 -10.72 0.43 7.13
CA GLU A 111 -10.90 1.65 6.30
C GLU A 111 -9.83 2.70 6.56
N LYS A 112 -9.36 2.85 7.80
CA LYS A 112 -8.27 3.78 8.15
C LYS A 112 -6.97 3.38 7.46
N ILE A 113 -6.64 2.09 7.39
CA ILE A 113 -5.45 1.62 6.68
C ILE A 113 -5.57 1.91 5.18
N CYS A 114 -6.69 1.55 4.53
CA CYS A 114 -6.89 1.82 3.11
C CYS A 114 -6.76 3.32 2.79
N ARG A 115 -7.43 4.19 3.56
CA ARG A 115 -7.34 5.64 3.36
C ARG A 115 -5.93 6.19 3.58
N ASN A 116 -5.21 5.72 4.60
CA ASN A 116 -3.86 6.18 4.87
C ASN A 116 -2.88 5.76 3.77
N GLU A 117 -3.03 4.54 3.25
CA GLU A 117 -2.26 4.05 2.09
C GLU A 117 -2.51 4.95 0.87
N GLU A 118 -3.78 5.17 0.51
CA GLU A 118 -4.16 6.01 -0.63
C GLU A 118 -3.68 7.46 -0.51
N GLN A 119 -3.78 8.06 0.68
CA GLN A 119 -3.30 9.42 0.93
C GLN A 119 -1.79 9.54 0.78
N LEU A 120 -1.03 8.58 1.31
CA LEU A 120 0.43 8.58 1.17
C LEU A 120 0.84 8.39 -0.29
N ILE A 121 0.21 7.46 -1.01
CA ILE A 121 0.45 7.25 -2.45
C ILE A 121 0.13 8.51 -3.25
N SER A 122 -0.99 9.18 -2.97
CA SER A 122 -1.35 10.44 -3.64
C SER A 122 -0.28 11.52 -3.44
N LYS A 123 0.37 11.58 -2.27
CA LYS A 123 1.48 12.49 -2.03
C LYS A 123 2.77 12.09 -2.74
N LEU A 124 3.05 10.80 -2.84
CA LEU A 124 4.20 10.31 -3.59
C LEU A 124 4.02 10.50 -5.11
N GLN A 125 2.78 10.51 -5.61
CA GLN A 125 2.46 10.80 -7.02
C GLN A 125 2.67 12.27 -7.41
N GLU A 126 2.66 13.21 -6.45
CA GLU A 126 2.98 14.62 -6.69
C GLU A 126 4.48 14.85 -6.95
N ILE A 127 5.33 13.85 -6.69
CA ILE A 127 6.79 13.94 -6.81
C ILE A 127 7.22 13.47 -8.21
N GLU A 128 7.99 14.30 -8.91
CA GLU A 128 8.60 13.93 -10.19
C GLU A 128 9.77 12.95 -9.97
N LEU A 129 9.80 11.85 -10.73
CA LEU A 129 10.82 10.80 -10.61
C LEU A 129 12.04 11.15 -11.46
N ASP A 130 13.12 11.56 -10.80
CA ASP A 130 14.43 11.70 -11.42
C ASP A 130 15.21 10.37 -11.42
N ASP A 131 16.37 10.33 -12.08
CA ASP A 131 17.20 9.11 -12.15
C ASP A 131 17.65 8.60 -10.78
N THR A 132 17.73 9.46 -9.76
CA THR A 132 18.12 9.05 -8.40
C THR A 132 16.98 8.38 -7.66
N LEU A 133 15.78 8.94 -7.74
CA LEU A 133 14.55 8.35 -7.20
C LEU A 133 14.22 7.05 -7.93
N VAL A 134 14.38 6.97 -9.25
CA VAL A 134 14.19 5.72 -10.00
C VAL A 134 15.11 4.61 -9.47
N LYS A 135 16.37 4.91 -9.13
CA LYS A 135 17.28 3.93 -8.49
C LYS A 135 16.74 3.46 -7.14
N ILE A 136 16.17 4.36 -6.33
CA ILE A 136 15.54 4.01 -5.04
C ILE A 136 14.32 3.11 -5.28
N PHE A 137 13.44 3.46 -6.21
CA PHE A 137 12.28 2.62 -6.55
C PHE A 137 12.69 1.23 -6.99
N ARG A 138 13.72 1.10 -7.84
CA ARG A 138 14.24 -0.20 -8.29
C ARG A 138 14.82 -1.00 -7.12
N LYS A 139 15.66 -0.37 -6.30
CA LYS A 139 16.26 -0.98 -5.09
C LYS A 139 15.15 -1.50 -4.15
N GLN A 140 14.16 -0.65 -3.86
CA GLN A 140 13.07 -1.01 -2.96
C GLN A 140 12.16 -2.10 -3.55
N ALA A 141 11.84 -2.07 -4.85
CA ALA A 141 11.06 -3.14 -5.48
C ALA A 141 11.77 -4.50 -5.42
N VAL A 142 13.10 -4.54 -5.63
CA VAL A 142 13.89 -5.77 -5.45
C VAL A 142 13.84 -6.25 -4.01
N PHE A 143 14.07 -5.36 -3.03
CA PHE A 143 13.96 -5.70 -1.62
C PHE A 143 12.56 -6.17 -1.20
N LEU A 144 11.50 -5.67 -1.81
CA LEU A 144 10.16 -6.16 -1.53
C LEU A 144 9.94 -7.57 -2.08
N LEU A 145 10.48 -7.88 -3.25
CA LEU A 145 10.38 -9.22 -3.83
C LEU A 145 11.20 -10.26 -3.05
N GLU A 146 12.34 -9.85 -2.48
CA GLU A 146 13.30 -10.70 -1.76
C GLU A 146 13.14 -10.65 -0.23
N GLY A 147 12.39 -9.68 0.31
CA GLY A 147 12.33 -9.32 1.73
C GLY A 147 11.67 -10.33 2.67
N GLY A 148 11.40 -11.54 2.18
CA GLY A 148 10.84 -12.64 2.97
C GLY A 148 9.51 -12.28 3.65
N PRO A 149 9.25 -12.78 4.88
CA PRO A 149 7.95 -12.63 5.55
C PRO A 149 7.64 -11.21 6.04
N TYR A 150 8.61 -10.28 5.95
CA TYR A 150 8.44 -8.89 6.39
C TYR A 150 8.02 -7.96 5.24
N SER A 151 8.12 -8.42 3.99
CA SER A 151 7.61 -7.69 2.84
C SER A 151 6.26 -8.20 2.41
N GLY A 152 5.33 -7.28 2.11
CA GLY A 152 4.04 -7.66 1.53
C GLY A 152 4.08 -8.09 0.06
N LEU A 153 5.26 -8.10 -0.57
CA LEU A 153 5.49 -8.73 -1.87
C LEU A 153 6.44 -9.92 -1.78
N GLY A 154 6.74 -10.38 -0.55
CA GLY A 154 7.58 -11.54 -0.31
C GLY A 154 7.03 -12.82 -0.96
N GLU A 155 7.90 -13.82 -1.08
CA GLU A 155 7.52 -15.12 -1.65
C GLU A 155 6.44 -15.81 -0.81
N VAL A 156 6.60 -15.77 0.52
CA VAL A 156 5.65 -16.31 1.49
C VAL A 156 5.03 -15.17 2.28
N ILE A 157 3.70 -15.10 2.26
CA ILE A 157 2.90 -14.08 2.94
C ILE A 157 1.86 -14.77 3.81
N HIS A 158 1.58 -14.23 4.99
CA HIS A 158 0.53 -14.76 5.85
C HIS A 158 -0.86 -14.59 5.21
N ARG A 159 -1.75 -15.58 5.29
CA ARG A 159 -3.07 -15.55 4.62
C ARG A 159 -3.95 -14.34 4.97
N GLU A 160 -3.83 -13.83 6.21
CA GLU A 160 -4.62 -12.70 6.72
C GLU A 160 -3.88 -11.35 6.57
N SER A 161 -2.92 -11.32 5.66
CA SER A 161 -2.13 -10.14 5.34
C SER A 161 -2.90 -9.13 4.51
N VAL A 162 -2.71 -7.85 4.81
CA VAL A 162 -3.21 -6.75 3.97
C VAL A 162 -2.62 -6.89 2.55
N PRO A 163 -3.45 -7.04 1.50
CA PRO A 163 -2.98 -7.11 0.12
C PRO A 163 -2.44 -5.76 -0.36
N MET A 164 -1.44 -5.77 -1.24
CA MET A 164 -0.72 -4.57 -1.70
C MET A 164 -1.12 -4.09 -3.09
N HIS A 165 -2.38 -4.25 -3.51
CA HIS A 165 -2.79 -3.94 -4.88
C HIS A 165 -2.59 -2.46 -5.24
N THR A 166 -2.98 -1.54 -4.34
CA THR A 166 -2.85 -0.09 -4.55
C THR A 166 -1.39 0.33 -4.62
N PHE A 167 -0.58 -0.08 -3.65
CA PHE A 167 0.85 0.20 -3.64
C PHE A 167 1.59 -0.44 -4.83
N ALA A 168 1.26 -1.67 -5.21
CA ALA A 168 1.86 -2.31 -6.37
C ALA A 168 1.47 -1.65 -7.68
N LYS A 169 0.24 -1.12 -7.82
CA LYS A 169 -0.16 -0.30 -8.96
C LYS A 169 0.70 0.96 -9.05
N TYR A 170 0.93 1.62 -7.92
CA TYR A 170 1.82 2.78 -7.85
C TYR A 170 3.25 2.41 -8.32
N LEU A 171 3.87 1.40 -7.70
CA LEU A 171 5.20 0.90 -8.09
C LEU A 171 5.26 0.52 -9.57
N PHE A 172 4.24 -0.17 -10.08
CA PHE A 172 4.15 -0.56 -11.49
C PHE A 172 4.17 0.66 -12.40
N THR A 173 3.29 1.63 -12.18
CA THR A 173 3.23 2.85 -13.00
C THR A 173 4.51 3.68 -12.93
N SER A 174 5.14 3.74 -11.75
CA SER A 174 6.40 4.46 -11.54
C SER A 174 7.59 3.77 -12.20
N LEU A 175 7.65 2.44 -12.20
CA LEU A 175 8.79 1.68 -12.73
C LEU A 175 8.65 1.31 -14.21
N LEU A 176 7.44 1.22 -14.75
CA LEU A 176 7.19 0.75 -16.11
C LEU A 176 8.02 1.47 -17.20
N PRO A 177 8.20 2.81 -17.16
CA PRO A 177 9.03 3.50 -18.16
C PRO A 177 10.53 3.20 -18.08
N HIS A 178 11.00 2.65 -16.95
CA HIS A 178 12.44 2.51 -16.65
C HIS A 178 12.90 1.05 -16.55
N ASP A 179 12.05 0.16 -16.02
CA ASP A 179 12.32 -1.25 -15.81
C ASP A 179 11.01 -2.05 -15.87
N ALA A 180 10.59 -2.37 -17.09
CA ALA A 180 9.32 -3.05 -17.32
C ALA A 180 9.33 -4.48 -16.71
N GLU A 181 10.44 -5.20 -16.76
CA GLU A 181 10.51 -6.55 -16.18
C GLU A 181 10.28 -6.53 -14.66
N LEU A 182 10.96 -5.61 -13.95
CA LEU A 182 10.78 -5.45 -12.51
C LEU A 182 9.36 -4.96 -12.17
N ALA A 183 8.79 -4.06 -12.97
CA ALA A 183 7.43 -3.58 -12.79
C ALA A 183 6.42 -4.74 -12.87
N TYR A 184 6.47 -5.54 -13.94
CA TYR A 184 5.57 -6.69 -14.10
C TYR A 184 5.78 -7.73 -13.00
N LYS A 185 7.03 -8.03 -12.62
CA LYS A 185 7.32 -8.97 -11.53
C LYS A 185 6.69 -8.52 -10.21
N THR A 186 6.76 -7.23 -9.90
CA THR A 186 6.18 -6.61 -8.70
C THR A 186 4.65 -6.68 -8.74
N ALA A 187 4.03 -6.30 -9.87
CA ALA A 187 2.58 -6.27 -10.02
C ALA A 187 1.95 -7.68 -10.01
N LEU A 188 2.53 -8.64 -10.75
CA LEU A 188 2.08 -10.03 -10.76
C LEU A 188 2.19 -10.67 -9.37
N ARG A 189 3.24 -10.35 -8.61
CA ARG A 189 3.41 -10.80 -7.22
C ARG A 189 2.32 -10.24 -6.29
N ALA A 190 1.89 -9.00 -6.54
CA ALA A 190 0.85 -8.35 -5.76
C ALA A 190 -0.57 -8.80 -6.12
N MET A 191 -0.79 -9.47 -7.26
CA MET A 191 -2.11 -9.97 -7.66
C MET A 191 -2.68 -11.02 -6.70
N ARG A 192 -1.83 -11.66 -5.89
CA ARG A 192 -2.23 -12.72 -4.94
C ARG A 192 -3.18 -12.17 -3.88
N LEU A 193 -4.30 -12.86 -3.67
CA LEU A 193 -5.28 -12.56 -2.62
C LEU A 193 -5.45 -13.80 -1.72
N LEU A 194 -4.42 -14.07 -0.92
CA LEU A 194 -4.25 -15.32 -0.15
C LEU A 194 -5.38 -15.62 0.84
N VAL A 195 -6.17 -14.61 1.22
CA VAL A 195 -7.35 -14.79 2.09
C VAL A 195 -8.44 -15.65 1.45
N LEU A 196 -8.48 -15.71 0.11
CA LEU A 196 -9.45 -16.49 -0.66
C LEU A 196 -8.91 -17.88 -1.05
N GLU A 197 -7.64 -18.17 -0.80
CA GLU A 197 -7.06 -19.49 -1.07
C GLU A 197 -7.57 -20.49 -0.02
N SER A 198 -8.53 -21.32 -0.43
CA SER A 198 -9.03 -22.44 0.37
C SER A 198 -7.88 -23.40 0.65
N THR A 199 -7.50 -23.57 1.92
CA THR A 199 -6.62 -24.66 2.32
C THR A 199 -7.34 -25.97 1.99
N ALA A 200 -6.89 -26.66 0.94
CA ALA A 200 -7.25 -28.06 0.74
C ALA A 200 -7.02 -28.80 2.06
N PRO A 201 -7.96 -29.64 2.53
CA PRO A 201 -7.77 -30.37 3.76
C PRO A 201 -6.58 -31.30 3.55
N SER A 202 -5.47 -31.05 4.25
CA SER A 202 -4.37 -32.00 4.32
C SER A 202 -4.96 -33.30 4.86
N GLY A 203 -5.02 -34.32 3.99
CA GLY A 203 -5.54 -35.62 4.33
C GLY A 203 -4.62 -36.31 5.34
N ASP A 204 -4.87 -36.10 6.63
CA ASP A 204 -4.36 -36.97 7.69
C ASP A 204 -5.54 -37.63 8.41
N MET A 205 -5.83 -38.84 7.91
CA MET A 205 -6.82 -39.77 8.43
C MET A 205 -6.27 -40.48 9.67
N SER A 206 -6.20 -39.79 10.82
CA SER A 206 -6.31 -40.47 12.13
C SER A 206 -6.54 -39.49 13.27
N ARG A 207 -7.77 -39.44 13.80
CA ARG A 207 -8.09 -39.51 15.24
C ARG A 207 -9.58 -39.30 15.49
N THR A 208 -10.17 -40.30 16.11
CA THR A 208 -11.58 -40.45 16.45
C THR A 208 -11.96 -39.66 17.72
N HIS A 209 -13.12 -39.01 17.66
CA HIS A 209 -14.01 -38.52 18.72
C HIS A 209 -13.53 -37.40 19.67
N HIS A 210 -14.09 -36.19 19.52
CA HIS A 210 -15.04 -35.58 20.46
C HIS A 210 -15.62 -34.26 19.88
N ILE A 211 -16.87 -33.97 20.27
CA ILE A 211 -17.80 -33.00 19.69
C ILE A 211 -17.36 -31.54 19.89
N ALA A 212 -17.02 -30.86 18.79
CA ALA A 212 -17.30 -29.45 18.52
C ALA A 212 -17.04 -29.20 17.04
N SER A 213 -18.10 -29.19 16.23
CA SER A 213 -18.05 -28.69 14.84
C SER A 213 -17.88 -27.17 14.86
N VAL A 214 -16.70 -26.69 15.26
CA VAL A 214 -16.26 -25.35 14.89
C VAL A 214 -15.74 -25.48 13.46
N VAL A 215 -16.67 -25.28 12.53
CA VAL A 215 -16.39 -25.12 11.10
C VAL A 215 -15.16 -24.20 10.95
N PRO A 216 -14.01 -24.67 10.41
CA PRO A 216 -12.82 -23.83 10.23
C PRO A 216 -13.02 -22.71 9.18
N ASN A 217 -14.24 -22.58 8.65
CA ASN A 217 -14.58 -21.91 7.41
C ASN A 217 -15.25 -20.55 7.61
N ARG A 218 -14.94 -19.83 8.71
CA ARG A 218 -15.28 -18.40 8.77
C ARG A 218 -14.11 -17.64 8.16
N TYR A 219 -14.25 -17.29 6.88
CA TYR A 219 -13.44 -16.24 6.28
C TYR A 219 -13.30 -15.07 7.29
N PRO A 220 -12.10 -14.50 7.46
CA PRO A 220 -11.92 -13.37 8.34
C PRO A 220 -12.89 -12.26 7.90
N ARG A 221 -13.47 -11.53 8.86
CA ARG A 221 -14.45 -10.46 8.58
C ARG A 221 -13.72 -9.24 8.01
N TRP A 222 -13.33 -9.34 6.75
CA TRP A 222 -12.74 -8.25 5.98
C TRP A 222 -13.86 -7.43 5.37
N PHE A 223 -14.28 -6.41 6.09
CA PHE A 223 -15.36 -5.54 5.64
C PHE A 223 -14.97 -4.72 4.40
N THR A 224 -13.66 -4.50 4.21
CA THR A 224 -13.10 -3.83 3.04
C THR A 224 -12.80 -4.76 1.86
N LEU A 225 -13.21 -6.04 1.91
CA LEU A 225 -12.90 -7.01 0.85
C LEU A 225 -13.34 -6.54 -0.54
N SER A 226 -14.55 -5.97 -0.66
CA SER A 226 -15.05 -5.45 -1.95
C SER A 226 -14.17 -4.31 -2.49
N HIS A 227 -13.62 -3.46 -1.61
CA HIS A 227 -12.67 -2.41 -2.01
C HIS A 227 -11.37 -3.02 -2.51
N ILE A 228 -10.84 -4.00 -1.78
CA ILE A 228 -9.61 -4.72 -2.12
C ILE A 228 -9.75 -5.43 -3.48
N GLU A 229 -10.85 -6.11 -3.74
CA GLU A 229 -11.14 -6.74 -5.05
C GLU A 229 -11.19 -5.72 -6.19
N SER A 230 -11.76 -4.53 -5.93
CA SER A 230 -11.74 -3.44 -6.92
C SER A 230 -10.31 -2.97 -7.21
N GLN A 231 -9.46 -2.82 -6.18
CA GLN A 231 -8.05 -2.47 -6.37
C GLN A 231 -7.27 -3.55 -7.12
N GLN A 232 -7.56 -4.83 -6.85
CA GLN A 232 -6.98 -5.96 -7.58
C GLN A 232 -7.36 -5.91 -9.07
N CYS A 233 -8.63 -5.62 -9.37
CA CYS A 233 -9.13 -5.45 -10.73
C CYS A 233 -8.49 -4.25 -11.43
N GLU A 234 -8.30 -3.12 -10.74
CA GLU A 234 -7.63 -1.95 -11.31
C GLU A 234 -6.15 -2.23 -11.65
N LEU A 235 -5.44 -2.97 -10.78
CA LEU A 235 -4.06 -3.39 -11.04
C LEU A 235 -3.99 -4.28 -12.29
N ALA A 236 -4.90 -5.25 -12.43
CA ALA A 236 -5.00 -6.09 -13.62
C ALA A 236 -5.27 -5.29 -14.91
N SER A 237 -6.23 -4.38 -14.88
CA SER A 237 -6.57 -3.51 -16.03
C SER A 237 -5.38 -2.63 -16.44
N THR A 238 -4.63 -2.13 -15.45
CA THR A 238 -3.40 -1.35 -15.68
C THR A 238 -2.32 -2.20 -16.37
N MET A 239 -2.10 -3.44 -15.92
CA MET A 239 -1.15 -4.37 -16.55
C MET A 239 -1.56 -4.75 -17.98
N LEU A 240 -2.85 -4.98 -18.24
CA LEU A 240 -3.38 -5.27 -19.58
C LEU A 240 -3.16 -4.10 -20.54
N THR A 241 -3.41 -2.88 -20.07
CA THR A 241 -3.17 -1.65 -20.85
C THR A 241 -1.70 -1.52 -21.21
N ALA A 242 -0.80 -1.72 -20.24
CA ALA A 242 0.64 -1.64 -20.45
C ALA A 242 1.20 -2.78 -21.32
N ALA A 243 0.54 -3.94 -21.36
CA ALA A 243 0.97 -5.10 -22.14
C ALA A 243 0.48 -5.06 -23.59
N LYS A 244 -0.25 -4.01 -24.00
CA LYS A 244 -0.73 -3.85 -25.39
C LYS A 244 0.43 -3.99 -26.37
N GLY A 245 0.28 -4.88 -27.35
CA GLY A 245 1.33 -5.20 -28.33
C GLY A 245 2.41 -6.19 -27.87
N ASP A 246 2.39 -6.65 -26.62
CA ASP A 246 3.33 -7.64 -26.07
C ASP A 246 2.60 -8.94 -25.71
N VAL A 247 2.70 -9.93 -26.62
CA VAL A 247 1.98 -11.20 -26.50
C VAL A 247 2.35 -11.96 -25.24
N GLN A 248 3.63 -12.04 -24.91
CA GLN A 248 4.11 -12.82 -23.75
C GLN A 248 3.62 -12.21 -22.44
N ARG A 249 3.63 -10.88 -22.34
CA ARG A 249 3.11 -10.18 -21.16
C ARG A 249 1.59 -10.32 -21.06
N LEU A 250 0.87 -10.26 -22.16
CA LEU A 250 -0.59 -10.46 -22.17
C LEU A 250 -0.98 -11.87 -21.69
N GLU A 251 -0.30 -12.90 -22.17
CA GLU A 251 -0.50 -14.28 -21.71
C GLU A 251 -0.21 -14.42 -20.21
N THR A 252 0.92 -13.87 -19.75
CA THR A 252 1.29 -13.91 -18.32
C THR A 252 0.28 -13.17 -17.43
N VAL A 253 -0.21 -12.01 -17.87
CA VAL A 253 -1.22 -11.22 -17.13
C VAL A 253 -2.56 -11.95 -17.12
N LEU A 254 -2.97 -12.55 -18.24
CA LEU A 254 -4.18 -13.36 -18.33
C LEU A 254 -4.15 -14.55 -17.37
N GLU A 255 -3.08 -15.34 -17.37
CA GLU A 255 -2.90 -16.45 -16.43
C GLU A 255 -3.00 -15.98 -14.97
N SER A 256 -2.37 -14.84 -14.66
CA SER A 256 -2.44 -14.25 -13.33
C SER A 256 -3.85 -13.78 -12.96
N ILE A 257 -4.63 -13.24 -13.90
CA ILE A 257 -6.03 -12.86 -13.68
C ILE A 257 -6.87 -14.09 -13.36
N GLN A 258 -6.79 -15.12 -14.21
CA GLN A 258 -7.56 -16.36 -14.07
C GLN A 258 -7.25 -17.09 -12.76
N LYS A 259 -6.02 -16.98 -12.27
CA LYS A 259 -5.59 -17.59 -11.01
C LYS A 259 -6.06 -16.83 -9.77
N ASN A 260 -6.03 -15.49 -9.79
CA ASN A 260 -6.14 -14.70 -8.55
C ASN A 260 -7.44 -13.91 -8.41
N ILE A 261 -8.15 -13.62 -9.50
CA ILE A 261 -9.41 -12.89 -9.46
C ILE A 261 -10.56 -13.90 -9.43
N HIS A 262 -11.29 -13.91 -8.32
CA HIS A 262 -12.35 -14.89 -8.07
C HIS A 262 -13.76 -14.35 -8.35
N SER A 263 -13.87 -13.03 -8.53
CA SER A 263 -15.15 -12.37 -8.75
C SER A 263 -15.49 -12.32 -10.23
N SER A 264 -16.53 -13.05 -10.65
CA SER A 264 -17.00 -13.08 -12.05
C SER A 264 -17.36 -11.69 -12.58
N SER A 265 -17.88 -10.79 -11.72
CA SER A 265 -18.16 -9.41 -12.09
C SER A 265 -16.89 -8.63 -12.45
N HIS A 266 -15.78 -8.85 -11.74
CA HIS A 266 -14.50 -8.23 -12.04
C HIS A 266 -13.83 -8.85 -13.27
N ILE A 267 -13.95 -10.17 -13.46
CA ILE A 267 -13.47 -10.86 -14.68
C ILE A 267 -14.19 -10.29 -15.92
N PHE A 268 -15.52 -10.17 -15.86
CA PHE A 268 -16.30 -9.60 -16.96
C PHE A 268 -15.94 -8.14 -17.23
N LYS A 269 -15.72 -7.34 -16.17
CA LYS A 269 -15.22 -5.97 -16.32
C LYS A 269 -13.86 -5.92 -17.03
N LEU A 270 -12.93 -6.81 -16.66
CA LEU A 270 -11.63 -6.91 -17.31
C LEU A 270 -11.73 -7.34 -18.77
N ALA A 271 -12.65 -8.25 -19.11
CA ALA A 271 -12.94 -8.62 -20.48
C ALA A 271 -13.39 -7.40 -21.31
N GLN A 272 -14.29 -6.59 -20.75
CA GLN A 272 -14.74 -5.35 -21.39
C GLN A 272 -13.62 -4.31 -21.52
N ASP A 273 -12.79 -4.16 -20.51
CA ASP A 273 -11.66 -3.22 -20.54
C ASP A 273 -10.62 -3.65 -21.58
N ALA A 274 -10.27 -4.95 -21.63
CA ALA A 274 -9.40 -5.51 -22.67
C ALA A 274 -9.96 -5.26 -24.08
N PHE A 275 -11.27 -5.48 -24.29
CA PHE A 275 -11.92 -5.17 -25.57
C PHE A 275 -11.75 -3.69 -25.95
N LYS A 276 -12.07 -2.78 -25.02
CA LYS A 276 -11.95 -1.33 -25.25
C LYS A 276 -10.51 -0.94 -25.62
N ILE A 277 -9.52 -1.44 -24.89
CA ILE A 277 -8.10 -1.16 -25.14
C ILE A 277 -7.68 -1.70 -26.53
N ALA A 278 -8.21 -2.86 -26.91
CA ALA A 278 -7.91 -3.49 -28.19
C ALA A 278 -8.47 -2.69 -29.37
N THR A 279 -9.63 -2.04 -29.19
CA THR A 279 -10.35 -1.31 -30.25
C THR A 279 -10.16 0.22 -30.22
N LEU A 280 -9.20 0.75 -29.45
CA LEU A 280 -8.93 2.19 -29.36
C LEU A 280 -8.72 2.80 -30.77
N MET A 281 -9.39 3.93 -31.02
CA MET A 281 -9.74 4.45 -32.37
C MET A 281 -8.56 4.93 -33.24
N ASP A 282 -7.32 4.85 -32.76
CA ASP A 282 -6.13 5.38 -33.44
C ASP A 282 -5.16 4.29 -33.95
N SER A 283 -5.48 3.01 -33.75
CA SER A 283 -4.63 1.88 -34.16
C SER A 283 -5.46 0.73 -34.72
N LEU A 284 -4.85 -0.12 -35.57
CA LEU A 284 -5.44 -1.41 -35.92
C LEU A 284 -5.76 -2.21 -34.64
N PRO A 285 -6.87 -2.96 -34.60
CA PRO A 285 -7.24 -3.71 -33.41
C PRO A 285 -6.15 -4.69 -32.98
N ASP A 286 -5.82 -4.71 -31.69
CA ASP A 286 -4.87 -5.68 -31.13
C ASP A 286 -5.56 -7.06 -31.03
N ILE A 287 -5.26 -7.93 -31.99
CA ILE A 287 -5.85 -9.27 -32.09
C ILE A 287 -5.55 -10.11 -30.85
N THR A 288 -4.37 -9.95 -30.26
CA THR A 288 -3.98 -10.70 -29.05
C THR A 288 -4.82 -10.26 -27.87
N LEU A 289 -5.04 -8.95 -27.71
CA LEU A 289 -5.87 -8.42 -26.63
C LEU A 289 -7.36 -8.73 -26.83
N LEU A 290 -7.84 -8.85 -28.07
CA LEU A 290 -9.18 -9.38 -28.36
C LEU A 290 -9.32 -10.85 -27.96
N LYS A 291 -8.28 -11.67 -28.13
CA LYS A 291 -8.29 -13.06 -27.64
C LYS A 291 -8.35 -13.09 -26.11
N VAL A 292 -7.52 -12.30 -25.43
CA VAL A 292 -7.56 -12.14 -23.97
C VAL A 292 -8.96 -11.71 -23.49
N SER A 293 -9.56 -10.73 -24.16
CA SER A 293 -10.93 -10.28 -23.87
C SER A 293 -11.95 -11.41 -24.00
N LEU A 294 -11.87 -12.20 -25.08
CA LEU A 294 -12.76 -13.33 -25.31
C LEU A 294 -12.58 -14.41 -24.24
N GLU A 295 -11.34 -14.77 -23.91
CA GLU A 295 -11.03 -15.79 -22.91
C GLU A 295 -11.51 -15.42 -21.51
N LEU A 296 -11.33 -14.15 -21.12
CA LEU A 296 -11.90 -13.64 -19.86
C LEU A 296 -13.43 -13.63 -19.89
N GLY A 297 -14.05 -13.33 -21.03
CA GLY A 297 -15.50 -13.28 -21.18
C GLY A 297 -16.20 -14.65 -21.16
N LEU A 298 -15.46 -15.75 -21.32
CA LEU A 298 -15.99 -17.11 -21.34
C LEU A 298 -15.95 -17.83 -19.98
N GLN A 299 -15.33 -17.24 -18.96
CA GLN A 299 -15.27 -17.77 -17.59
C GLN A 299 -16.55 -17.48 -16.78
#